data_AF-A0A645IW30-F1
#
_entry.id   AF-A0A645IW30-F1
#
_cell.length_a   1.000
_cell.length_b   1.000
_cell.length_c   1.000
_cell.angle_alpha   90.00
_cell.angle_beta   90.00
_cell.angle_gamma   90.00
#
_symmetry.space_group_name_H-M   'P 1'
#
loop_
_entity.id
_entity.type
_entity.pdbx_description
1 polymer ?
#
loop_
_entity_poly.entity_id
_entity_poly.type
_entity_poly.pdbx_seq_one_letter_code
_entity_poly.pdbx_strand_id
1 'polypeptide(L)'
;MTFGNDKFDKLPQQCRECDVLFACYGECPKNRFIKDKYGNKGLNYLCKGYYRFFHHVAPYMDFMKQELMARRPPANVMTWVRQGNPK
;
A
#
# COMPACT_ATOMS: atom_id res chain seq x y z
N MET A 1 -17.18 19.32 -5.50
CA MET A 1 -16.45 18.04 -5.36
C MET A 1 -15.38 18.08 -4.27
N THR A 2 -15.50 18.95 -3.26
CA THR A 2 -14.44 19.24 -2.28
C THR A 2 -14.08 18.05 -1.40
N PHE A 3 -15.07 17.31 -0.92
CA PHE A 3 -14.85 16.17 -0.01
C PHE A 3 -14.00 15.05 -0.64
N GLY A 4 -14.14 14.80 -1.95
CA GLY A 4 -13.38 13.76 -2.64
C GLY A 4 -11.90 14.13 -2.76
N ASN A 5 -11.64 15.33 -3.27
CA ASN A 5 -10.28 15.83 -3.52
C ASN A 5 -9.49 16.01 -2.21
N ASP A 6 -10.16 16.49 -1.15
CA ASP A 6 -9.57 16.65 0.18
C ASP A 6 -8.93 15.38 0.74
N LYS A 7 -9.40 14.19 0.34
CA LYS A 7 -8.82 12.92 0.80
C LYS A 7 -7.38 12.74 0.33
N PHE A 8 -7.03 13.29 -0.82
CA PHE A 8 -5.68 13.24 -1.37
C PHE A 8 -4.91 14.52 -1.03
N ASP A 9 -5.52 15.69 -1.21
CA ASP A 9 -4.87 16.99 -1.05
C ASP A 9 -4.39 17.23 0.39
N LYS A 10 -5.13 16.70 1.39
CA LYS A 10 -4.80 16.84 2.82
C LYS A 10 -3.91 15.72 3.37
N LEU A 11 -3.28 14.91 2.51
CA LEU A 11 -2.31 13.93 2.98
C LEU A 11 -1.11 14.63 3.67
N PRO A 12 -0.53 14.05 4.73
CA PRO A 12 0.69 14.58 5.33
C PRO A 12 1.89 14.37 4.39
N GLN A 13 2.99 15.10 4.64
CA GLN A 13 4.21 15.01 3.83
C GLN A 13 4.72 13.57 3.74
N GLN A 14 4.73 12.83 4.85
CA GLN A 14 5.15 11.42 4.84
C GLN A 14 4.35 10.56 3.87
N CYS A 15 3.06 10.80 3.69
CA CYS A 15 2.26 10.04 2.73
C CYS A 15 2.63 10.36 1.28
N ARG A 16 2.90 11.63 0.95
CA ARG A 16 3.28 12.07 -0.40
C ARG A 16 4.63 11.53 -0.85
N GLU A 17 5.53 11.27 0.09
CA GLU A 17 6.86 10.68 -0.15
C GLU A 17 6.86 9.14 -0.11
N CYS A 18 5.72 8.52 0.22
CA CYS A 18 5.63 7.09 0.44
C CYS A 18 5.54 6.31 -0.88
N ASP A 19 6.41 5.32 -1.05
CA ASP A 19 6.45 4.42 -2.22
C ASP A 19 5.19 3.57 -2.38
N VAL A 20 4.47 3.28 -1.28
CA VAL A 20 3.20 2.53 -1.31
C VAL A 20 1.97 3.43 -1.31
N LEU A 21 2.11 4.74 -1.57
CA LEU A 21 0.96 5.67 -1.64
C LEU A 21 -0.07 5.23 -2.68
N PHE A 22 0.38 4.69 -3.82
CA PHE A 22 -0.50 4.19 -4.88
C PHE A 22 -1.41 3.04 -4.42
N ALA A 23 -1.04 2.32 -3.35
CA ALA A 23 -1.81 1.20 -2.83
C ALA A 23 -2.74 1.64 -1.68
N CYS A 24 -2.26 2.52 -0.78
CA CYS A 24 -3.00 2.87 0.42
C CYS A 24 -3.80 4.18 0.32
N TYR A 25 -3.35 5.14 -0.50
CA TYR A 25 -3.90 6.51 -0.61
C TYR A 25 -4.13 7.22 0.74
N GLY A 26 -3.35 6.88 1.77
CA GLY A 26 -3.50 7.37 3.14
C GLY A 26 -4.76 6.89 3.88
N GLU A 27 -5.50 5.93 3.31
CA GLU A 27 -6.68 5.29 3.88
C GLU A 27 -7.81 6.28 4.27
N CYS A 28 -8.88 5.83 4.92
CA CYS A 28 -10.01 6.66 5.32
C CYS A 28 -9.58 7.85 6.23
N PRO A 29 -10.02 9.09 5.93
CA PRO A 29 -9.74 10.26 6.76
C PRO A 29 -10.13 10.11 8.24
N LYS A 30 -11.17 9.32 8.55
CA LYS A 30 -11.59 9.01 9.92
C LYS A 30 -10.45 8.43 10.77
N ASN A 31 -9.54 7.67 10.14
CA ASN A 31 -8.46 6.96 10.81
C ASN A 31 -7.15 7.78 10.83
N ARG A 32 -7.16 9.04 10.36
CA ARG A 32 -5.98 9.91 10.19
C ARG A 32 -5.79 10.88 11.35
N PHE A 33 -5.56 10.35 12.55
CA PHE A 33 -5.54 11.14 13.79
C PHE A 33 -4.18 11.16 14.50
N ILE A 34 -3.14 10.50 13.97
CA ILE A 34 -1.78 10.58 14.52
C ILE A 34 -0.91 11.56 13.72
N LYS A 35 0.27 11.87 14.27
CA LYS A 35 1.28 12.69 13.61
C LYS A 35 2.20 11.83 12.75
N ASP A 36 2.68 12.41 11.65
CA ASP A 36 3.73 11.84 10.82
C ASP A 36 5.13 11.98 11.45
N LYS A 37 6.15 11.41 10.80
CA LYS A 37 7.55 11.46 11.26
C LYS A 37 8.14 12.89 11.34
N TYR A 38 7.49 13.86 10.71
CA TYR A 38 7.87 15.28 10.72
C TYR A 38 7.01 16.10 11.70
N GLY A 39 6.05 15.48 12.38
CA GLY A 39 5.13 16.13 13.32
C GLY A 39 3.83 16.66 12.71
N ASN A 40 3.61 16.50 11.39
CA ASN A 40 2.37 16.92 10.73
C ASN A 40 1.19 16.03 11.13
N LYS A 41 0.01 16.63 11.37
CA LYS A 41 -1.22 15.87 11.64
C LYS A 41 -1.73 15.18 10.37
N GLY A 42 -2.55 14.15 10.53
CA GLY A 42 -3.26 13.52 9.41
C GLY A 42 -2.65 12.21 8.93
N LEU A 43 -1.74 11.61 9.70
CA LEU A 43 -1.25 10.27 9.40
C LEU A 43 -2.25 9.22 9.90
N ASN A 44 -2.47 8.19 9.09
CA ASN A 44 -3.30 7.05 9.46
C ASN A 44 -2.69 6.26 10.63
N TYR A 45 -3.49 5.90 11.63
CA TYR A 45 -3.05 5.14 12.81
C TYR A 45 -2.34 3.82 12.47
N LEU A 46 -2.78 3.12 11.42
CA LEU A 46 -2.23 1.86 10.95
C LEU A 46 -1.12 2.03 9.89
N CYS A 47 -0.65 3.25 9.64
CA CYS A 47 0.33 3.53 8.58
C CYS A 47 1.56 2.60 8.66
N LYS A 48 2.12 2.38 9.86
CA LYS A 48 3.27 1.47 10.05
C LYS A 48 2.95 0.02 9.69
N GLY A 49 1.73 -0.42 9.98
CA GLY A 49 1.25 -1.76 9.63
C GLY A 49 1.06 -1.91 8.13
N TYR A 50 0.42 -0.93 7.48
CA TYR A 50 0.26 -0.93 6.03
C TYR A 50 1.59 -0.87 5.29
N TYR A 51 2.52 -0.02 5.74
CA TYR A 51 3.85 0.04 5.15
C TYR A 51 4.52 -1.33 5.14
N ARG A 52 4.52 -2.04 6.28
CA ARG A 52 5.06 -3.41 6.37
C ARG A 52 4.30 -4.40 5.50
N PHE A 53 2.97 -4.36 5.54
CA PHE A 53 2.12 -5.27 4.77
C PHE A 53 2.37 -5.13 3.28
N PHE A 54 2.30 -3.92 2.73
CA PHE A 54 2.46 -3.69 1.29
C PHE A 54 3.86 -4.08 0.80
N HIS A 55 4.91 -3.82 1.58
CA HIS A 55 6.26 -4.30 1.24
C HIS A 55 6.35 -5.83 1.28
N HIS A 56 5.71 -6.47 2.25
CA HIS A 56 5.70 -7.93 2.35
C HIS A 56 4.97 -8.58 1.18
N VAL A 57 3.79 -8.06 0.79
CA VAL A 57 2.98 -8.67 -0.28
C VAL A 57 3.41 -8.26 -1.69
N ALA A 58 4.19 -7.18 -1.85
CA ALA A 58 4.62 -6.66 -3.15
C ALA A 58 5.15 -7.73 -4.12
N PRO A 59 6.17 -8.55 -3.76
CA PRO A 59 6.69 -9.56 -4.68
C PRO A 59 5.65 -10.62 -5.11
N TYR A 60 4.71 -10.96 -4.22
CA TYR A 60 3.64 -11.91 -4.53
C TYR A 60 2.60 -11.29 -5.48
N MET A 61 2.26 -10.01 -5.26
CA MET A 61 1.36 -9.25 -6.12
C MET A 61 1.96 -9.03 -7.50
N ASP A 62 3.27 -8.77 -7.58
CA ASP A 62 3.99 -8.64 -8.85
C ASP A 62 4.01 -9.96 -9.63
N PHE A 63 4.24 -11.09 -8.96
CA PHE A 63 4.13 -12.40 -9.58
C PHE A 63 2.71 -12.66 -10.12
N MET A 64 1.68 -12.41 -9.30
CA MET A 64 0.28 -12.57 -9.72
C MET A 64 -0.08 -11.68 -10.91
N LYS A 65 0.41 -10.44 -10.93
CA LYS A 65 0.26 -9.51 -12.06
C LYS A 65 0.91 -10.07 -13.33
N GLN A 66 2.13 -10.60 -13.24
CA GLN A 66 2.84 -11.20 -14.39
C GLN A 66 2.08 -12.41 -14.95
N GLU A 67 1.55 -13.28 -14.10
CA GLU A 67 0.72 -14.41 -14.52
C GLU A 67 -0.54 -13.95 -15.25
N LEU A 68 -1.23 -12.95 -14.71
CA LEU A 68 -2.42 -12.39 -15.35
C LEU A 68 -2.10 -11.78 -16.72
N MET A 69 -1.01 -11.01 -16.83
CA MET A 69 -0.54 -10.44 -18.10
C MET A 69 -0.19 -11.53 -19.12
N ALA A 70 0.32 -12.67 -18.67
CA ALA A 70 0.62 -13.82 -19.49
C ALA A 70 -0.58 -14.74 -19.74
N ARG A 71 -1.80 -14.34 -19.33
CA ARG A 71 -3.04 -15.13 -19.42
C ARG A 71 -2.95 -16.50 -18.74
N ARG A 72 -2.19 -16.58 -17.64
CA ARG A 72 -2.10 -17.75 -16.77
C ARG A 72 -2.79 -17.49 -15.42
N PRO A 73 -3.16 -18.54 -14.66
CA PRO A 73 -3.78 -18.37 -13.36
C PRO A 73 -2.86 -17.68 -12.35
N PRO A 74 -3.26 -16.55 -11.73
CA PRO A 74 -2.50 -15.92 -10.65
C PRO A 74 -2.26 -16.84 -9.44
N ALA A 75 -3.11 -17.86 -9.27
CA ALA A 75 -2.98 -18.90 -8.25
C ALA A 75 -1.66 -19.70 -8.35
N ASN A 76 -0.93 -19.62 -9.46
CA ASN A 76 0.41 -20.18 -9.60
C ASN A 76 1.41 -19.61 -8.58
N VAL A 77 1.08 -18.47 -7.94
CA VAL A 77 1.83 -17.92 -6.80
C VAL A 77 2.01 -18.96 -5.70
N MET A 78 1.03 -19.85 -5.47
CA MET A 78 1.11 -20.88 -4.43
C MET A 78 2.23 -21.88 -4.70
N THR A 79 2.40 -22.29 -5.96
CA THR A 79 3.50 -23.17 -6.39
C THR A 79 4.83 -22.44 -6.33
N TRP A 80 4.87 -21.19 -6.81
CA TRP A 80 6.06 -20.34 -6.77
C TRP A 80 6.58 -20.11 -5.33
N VAL A 81 5.67 -19.94 -4.37
CA VAL A 81 6.01 -19.82 -2.93
C VAL A 81 6.53 -21.13 -2.35
N ARG A 82 5.91 -22.27 -2.68
CA ARG A 82 6.40 -23.61 -2.26
C ARG A 82 7.81 -23.90 -2.77
N GLN A 83 8.24 -23.26 -3.86
CA GLN A 83 9.59 -23.35 -4.41
C GLN A 83 10.61 -22.44 -3.68
N GLY A 84 10.20 -21.73 -2.63
CA GLY A 84 11.08 -20.89 -1.81
C GLY A 84 11.21 -19.44 -2.31
N ASN A 85 10.22 -18.93 -3.04
CA ASN A 85 10.17 -17.54 -3.46
C ASN A 85 9.08 -16.75 -2.70
N PRO A 86 9.16 -15.41 -2.64
CA PRO A 86 10.38 -14.63 -2.86
C PRO A 86 11.39 -14.93 -1.74
N LYS A 87 12.68 -14.87 -2.06
CA LYS A 87 13.75 -15.04 -1.08
C LYS A 87 13.83 -13.87 -0.11
#